data_AF-A0A0R1UGQ0-F1
#
_entry.id   AF-A0A0R1UGQ0-F1
#
_cell.length_a   1.000
_cell.length_b   1.000
_cell.length_c   1.000
_cell.angle_alpha   90.00
_cell.angle_beta   90.00
_cell.angle_gamma   90.00
#
_symmetry.space_group_name_H-M   'P 1'
#
loop_
_entity.id
_entity.type
_entity.pdbx_description
1 polymer ?
#
loop_
_entity_poly.entity_id
_entity_poly.type
_entity_poly.pdbx_seq_one_letter_code
_entity_poly.pdbx_strand_id
1 'polypeptide(L)'
;MTLRYLPPNKILRDRAWEKEFGIDDLQMLAYIHDDSLTVIGQIQAKEITCRFYMVLVAYAKDGTMLFNTRNYSYGGKFTTSVISNLPFFPAFPFSFKEYSDLAPEVDHCKIILKGYHNDKN
;
A
#
# COMPACT_ATOMS: atom_id res chain seq x y z
N MET A 1 10.79 17.19 -15.36
CA MET A 1 11.09 16.08 -14.45
C MET A 1 11.02 16.63 -13.04
N THR A 2 9.87 16.45 -12.40
CA THR A 2 9.65 16.92 -11.02
C THR A 2 9.47 15.71 -10.13
N LEU A 3 10.43 15.51 -9.20
CA LEU A 3 10.35 14.49 -8.16
C LEU A 3 9.94 15.15 -6.84
N ARG A 4 8.85 14.67 -6.23
CA ARG A 4 8.33 15.17 -4.96
C ARG A 4 8.08 14.01 -4.00
N TYR A 5 8.81 13.95 -2.90
CA TYR A 5 8.54 12.99 -1.83
C TYR A 5 7.32 13.43 -1.00
N LEU A 6 6.43 12.48 -0.69
CA LEU A 6 5.40 12.69 0.31
C LEU A 6 6.01 12.45 1.70
N PRO A 7 5.89 13.42 2.64
CA PRO A 7 6.40 13.21 3.99
C PRO A 7 5.61 12.09 4.70
N PRO A 8 6.20 11.40 5.69
CA PRO A 8 5.55 10.25 6.34
C PRO A 8 4.16 10.54 6.93
N ASN A 9 3.93 11.77 7.41
CA ASN A 9 2.63 12.19 7.95
C ASN A 9 1.53 12.38 6.88
N LYS A 10 1.88 12.35 5.60
CA LYS A 10 0.94 12.35 4.46
C LYS A 10 0.64 10.94 3.94
N ILE A 11 1.17 9.90 4.59
CA ILE A 11 0.85 8.50 4.32
C ILE A 11 -0.02 7.99 5.48
N LEU A 12 -1.33 8.05 5.27
CA LEU A 12 -2.32 7.69 6.28
C LEU A 12 -2.48 6.18 6.39
N ARG A 13 -2.54 5.72 7.64
CA ARG A 13 -2.60 4.31 8.03
C ARG A 13 -3.66 4.12 9.10
N ASP A 14 -4.24 2.93 9.15
CA ASP A 14 -5.09 2.50 10.25
C ASP A 14 -4.35 1.43 11.05
N ARG A 15 -3.59 1.86 12.06
CA ARG A 15 -2.74 0.96 12.86
C ARG A 15 -3.55 -0.06 13.66
N ALA A 16 -4.76 0.28 14.06
CA ALA A 16 -5.63 -0.66 14.76
C ALA A 16 -6.05 -1.77 13.80
N TRP A 17 -6.50 -1.39 12.60
CA TRP A 17 -6.86 -2.34 11.56
C TRP A 17 -5.67 -3.19 11.09
N GLU A 18 -4.49 -2.60 10.90
CA GLU A 18 -3.26 -3.32 10.52
C GLU A 18 -2.92 -4.47 11.48
N LYS A 19 -3.09 -4.25 12.80
CA LYS A 19 -2.84 -5.28 13.81
C LYS A 19 -3.77 -6.49 13.68
N GLU A 20 -5.01 -6.30 13.24
CA GLU A 20 -5.95 -7.41 13.00
C GLU A 20 -5.45 -8.36 11.90
N PHE A 21 -4.59 -7.85 10.98
CA PHE A 21 -3.93 -8.64 9.93
C PHE A 21 -2.56 -9.21 10.35
N GLY A 22 -2.14 -9.01 11.60
CA GLY A 22 -0.83 -9.44 12.10
C GLY A 22 0.33 -8.54 11.66
N ILE A 23 0.05 -7.30 11.26
CA ILE A 23 1.07 -6.33 10.85
C ILE A 23 1.58 -5.58 12.09
N ASP A 24 2.88 -5.72 12.37
CA ASP A 24 3.56 -5.00 13.45
C ASP A 24 3.91 -3.57 13.01
N ASP A 25 4.42 -3.42 11.77
CA ASP A 25 4.70 -2.12 11.17
C ASP A 25 4.72 -2.16 9.62
N LEU A 26 4.56 -0.99 9.00
CA LEU A 26 4.76 -0.74 7.56
C LEU A 26 5.83 0.33 7.40
N GLN A 27 6.98 -0.06 6.86
CA GLN A 27 8.01 0.89 6.44
C GLN A 27 7.76 1.27 5.00
N MET A 28 7.70 2.57 4.71
CA MET A 28 7.23 3.06 3.41
C MET A 28 7.96 4.32 2.95
N LEU A 29 8.04 4.44 1.63
CA LEU A 29 8.45 5.64 0.92
C LEU A 29 7.42 5.92 -0.17
N ALA A 30 6.92 7.15 -0.22
CA ALA A 30 6.00 7.61 -1.25
C ALA A 30 6.60 8.81 -1.98
N TYR A 31 6.51 8.81 -3.30
CA TYR A 31 6.97 9.91 -4.14
C TYR A 31 6.13 10.04 -5.39
N ILE A 32 6.07 11.26 -5.89
CA ILE A 32 5.42 11.63 -7.13
C ILE A 32 6.52 11.98 -8.11
N HIS A 33 6.48 11.38 -9.28
CA HIS A 33 7.43 11.62 -10.36
C HIS A 33 6.66 11.88 -11.64
N ASP A 34 6.69 13.13 -12.10
CA ASP A 34 5.87 13.63 -13.21
C ASP A 34 4.38 13.29 -13.01
N ASP A 35 3.82 12.39 -13.82
CA ASP A 35 2.42 11.95 -13.81
C ASP A 35 2.20 10.64 -13.01
N SER A 36 3.15 10.26 -12.15
CA SER A 36 3.07 9.00 -11.42
C SER A 36 3.18 9.15 -9.91
N LEU A 37 2.28 8.51 -9.17
CA LEU A 37 2.44 8.28 -7.73
C LEU A 37 2.99 6.87 -7.52
N THR A 38 4.13 6.78 -6.84
CA THR A 38 4.73 5.51 -6.43
C THR A 38 4.82 5.42 -4.92
N VAL A 39 4.40 4.30 -4.36
CA VAL A 39 4.59 3.96 -2.94
C VAL A 39 5.26 2.60 -2.86
N ILE A 40 6.41 2.51 -2.23
CA ILE A 40 7.12 1.26 -2.00
C ILE A 40 7.30 1.03 -0.51
N GLY A 41 7.30 -0.22 -0.08
CA GLY A 41 7.48 -0.52 1.34
C GLY A 41 7.65 -1.98 1.65
N GLN A 42 7.72 -2.24 2.95
CA GLN A 42 7.76 -3.58 3.53
C GLN A 42 6.86 -3.66 4.75
N ILE A 43 6.12 -4.77 4.84
CA ILE A 43 5.38 -5.16 6.03
C ILE A 43 6.34 -5.89 6.96
N GLN A 44 6.44 -5.43 8.20
CA GLN A 44 7.05 -6.15 9.31
C GLN A 44 5.94 -6.90 10.05
N ALA A 45 6.09 -8.21 10.13
CA ALA A 45 5.12 -9.07 10.81
C ALA A 45 5.82 -10.34 11.29
N LYS A 46 5.59 -10.72 12.55
CA LYS A 46 5.96 -12.05 13.03
C LYS A 46 5.15 -13.15 12.35
N GLU A 47 3.85 -12.92 12.16
CA GLU A 47 2.91 -13.82 11.52
C GLU A 47 1.74 -13.02 10.94
N ILE A 48 1.42 -13.26 9.66
CA ILE A 48 0.23 -12.69 9.03
C ILE A 48 -0.99 -13.54 9.39
N THR A 49 -2.00 -12.94 10.03
CA THR A 49 -3.15 -13.69 10.59
C THR A 49 -4.17 -14.10 9.53
N CYS A 50 -4.28 -13.35 8.44
CA CYS A 50 -5.18 -13.67 7.34
C CYS A 50 -4.64 -13.19 5.99
N ARG A 51 -5.21 -13.72 4.91
CA ARG A 51 -4.84 -13.34 3.54
C ARG A 51 -5.49 -12.00 3.19
N PHE A 52 -4.75 -11.07 2.62
CA PHE A 52 -5.29 -9.75 2.24
C PHE A 52 -4.60 -9.16 1.01
N TYR A 53 -5.26 -8.19 0.38
CA TYR A 53 -4.61 -7.28 -0.57
C TYR A 53 -4.66 -5.86 -0.02
N MET A 54 -3.84 -4.99 -0.59
CA MET A 54 -3.76 -3.60 -0.17
C MET A 54 -4.28 -2.69 -1.29
N VAL A 55 -4.97 -1.64 -0.91
CA VAL A 55 -5.42 -0.57 -1.81
C VAL A 55 -4.83 0.74 -1.34
N LEU A 56 -4.18 1.45 -2.26
CA LEU A 56 -3.77 2.84 -2.05
C LEU A 56 -4.88 3.73 -2.60
N VAL A 57 -5.30 4.71 -1.80
CA VAL A 57 -6.22 5.77 -2.23
C VAL A 57 -5.49 7.10 -2.11
N ALA A 58 -5.46 7.88 -3.18
CA ALA A 58 -4.81 9.18 -3.23
C ALA A 58 -5.84 10.31 -3.16
N TYR A 59 -5.52 11.37 -2.42
CA TYR A 59 -6.42 12.48 -2.13
C TYR A 59 -5.77 13.83 -2.43
N ALA A 60 -6.59 14.78 -2.87
CA ALA A 60 -6.24 16.20 -2.88
C ALA A 60 -6.32 16.78 -1.47
N LYS A 61 -5.83 18.02 -1.32
CA LYS A 61 -5.77 18.72 -0.03
C LYS A 61 -7.13 18.96 0.62
N ASP A 62 -8.18 19.10 -0.18
CA ASP A 62 -9.58 19.27 0.26
C ASP A 62 -10.27 17.96 0.66
N GLY A 63 -9.59 16.82 0.52
CA GLY A 63 -10.13 15.49 0.79
C GLY A 63 -10.82 14.84 -0.42
N THR A 64 -10.82 15.48 -1.59
CA THR A 64 -11.31 14.86 -2.83
C THR A 64 -10.46 13.65 -3.19
N MET A 65 -11.09 12.51 -3.45
CA MET A 65 -10.40 11.31 -3.95
C MET A 65 -10.00 11.51 -5.40
N LEU A 66 -8.70 11.40 -5.69
CA LEU A 66 -8.16 11.55 -7.05
C LEU A 66 -8.17 10.21 -7.80
N PHE A 67 -7.62 9.17 -7.19
CA PHE A 67 -7.57 7.82 -7.75
C PHE A 67 -7.30 6.77 -6.67
N ASN A 68 -7.45 5.50 -7.03
CA ASN A 68 -7.01 4.38 -6.20
C ASN A 68 -6.31 3.31 -7.06
N THR A 69 -5.41 2.55 -6.44
CA THR A 69 -4.68 1.47 -7.10
C THR A 69 -4.42 0.33 -6.14
N ARG A 70 -4.31 -0.89 -6.65
CA ARG A 70 -3.99 -2.08 -5.84
C ARG A 70 -2.47 -2.25 -5.77
N ASN A 71 -1.98 -2.91 -4.74
CA ASN A 71 -0.57 -3.25 -4.70
C ASN A 71 -0.21 -4.22 -5.83
N TYR A 72 1.00 -4.08 -6.35
CA TYR A 72 1.56 -4.92 -7.39
C TYR A 72 2.20 -6.17 -6.80
N SER A 73 2.33 -7.18 -7.64
CA SER A 73 3.19 -8.35 -7.40
C SER A 73 4.66 -7.92 -7.36
N TYR A 74 5.40 -8.35 -6.34
CA TYR A 74 6.82 -8.04 -6.18
C TYR A 74 7.71 -9.10 -6.85
N GLY A 75 8.72 -8.71 -7.64
CA GLY A 75 9.66 -9.67 -8.24
C GLY A 75 9.08 -10.61 -9.32
N GLY A 76 8.00 -10.21 -10.01
CA GLY A 76 7.38 -11.00 -11.09
C GLY A 76 6.33 -12.02 -10.60
N LYS A 77 6.06 -13.08 -11.40
CA LYS A 77 5.02 -14.10 -11.12
C LYS A 77 5.23 -14.92 -9.82
N PHE A 78 6.34 -14.70 -9.10
CA PHE A 78 6.71 -15.44 -7.90
C PHE A 78 6.04 -14.93 -6.63
N THR A 79 5.70 -13.64 -6.56
CA THR A 79 4.88 -13.11 -5.47
C THR A 79 3.61 -12.50 -6.05
N THR A 80 2.49 -12.65 -5.36
CA THR A 80 1.21 -12.11 -5.83
C THR A 80 0.96 -10.74 -5.20
N SER A 81 0.00 -9.98 -5.73
CA SER A 81 -0.52 -8.80 -5.03
C SER A 81 -1.24 -9.14 -3.73
N VAL A 82 -1.47 -10.42 -3.46
CA VAL A 82 -2.08 -10.87 -2.22
C VAL A 82 -1.00 -11.26 -1.22
N ILE A 83 -1.05 -10.63 -0.04
CA ILE A 83 -0.20 -10.92 1.10
C ILE A 83 -0.84 -12.07 1.88
N SER A 84 -0.02 -13.06 2.21
CA SER A 84 -0.41 -14.25 2.97
C SER A 84 0.75 -14.69 3.83
N ASN A 85 0.47 -15.45 4.88
CA ASN A 85 1.48 -16.06 5.73
C ASN A 85 2.32 -17.06 4.91
N LEU A 86 3.46 -16.62 4.41
CA LEU A 86 4.40 -17.46 3.68
C LEU A 86 5.50 -17.92 4.66
N PRO A 87 5.76 -19.23 4.77
CA PRO A 87 6.67 -19.77 5.79
C PRO A 87 8.14 -19.35 5.65
N PHE A 88 8.51 -18.56 4.65
CA PHE A 88 9.90 -18.25 4.30
C PHE A 88 10.28 -16.76 4.40
N PHE A 89 9.35 -15.84 4.69
CA PHE A 89 9.63 -14.40 4.66
C PHE A 89 9.09 -13.69 5.92
N PRO A 90 9.95 -13.17 6.81
CA PRO A 90 9.52 -12.34 7.94
C PRO A 90 9.22 -10.88 7.53
N ALA A 91 9.50 -10.52 6.27
CA ALA A 91 9.20 -9.20 5.71
C ALA A 91 8.52 -9.36 4.36
N PHE A 92 7.39 -8.68 4.17
CA PHE A 92 6.59 -8.78 2.94
C PHE A 92 6.70 -7.47 2.15
N PRO A 93 7.51 -7.42 1.08
CA PRO A 93 7.64 -6.22 0.27
C PRO A 93 6.36 -5.96 -0.51
N PHE A 94 6.03 -4.68 -0.73
CA PHE A 94 4.91 -4.25 -1.55
C PHE A 94 5.24 -2.97 -2.31
N SER A 95 4.51 -2.75 -3.41
CA SER A 95 4.57 -1.50 -4.15
C SER A 95 3.21 -1.13 -4.73
N PHE A 96 2.95 0.15 -4.84
CA PHE A 96 1.87 0.76 -5.60
C PHE A 96 2.48 1.68 -6.65
N LYS A 97 1.88 1.71 -7.83
CA LYS A 97 2.25 2.62 -8.90
C LYS A 97 1.01 2.94 -9.72
N GLU A 98 0.71 4.22 -9.84
CA GLU A 98 -0.40 4.69 -10.67
C GLU A 98 0.10 5.81 -11.57
N TYR A 99 -0.24 5.74 -12.85
CA TYR A 99 -0.02 6.82 -13.81
C TYR A 99 -1.32 7.57 -13.99
N SER A 100 -1.31 8.87 -13.71
CA SER A 100 -2.47 9.74 -13.76
C SER A 100 -2.02 11.19 -13.89
N ASP A 101 -2.69 11.95 -14.78
CA ASP A 101 -2.49 13.40 -14.88
C ASP A 101 -2.82 14.15 -13.57
N LEU A 102 -3.52 13.49 -12.63
CA LEU A 102 -3.85 14.01 -11.30
C LEU A 102 -2.77 13.70 -10.25
N ALA A 103 -1.75 12.90 -10.56
CA ALA A 103 -0.69 12.55 -9.62
C ALA A 103 0.06 13.77 -9.03
N PRO A 104 0.34 14.85 -9.80
CA PRO A 104 0.92 16.07 -9.24
C PRO A 104 0.09 16.71 -8.12
N GLU A 105 -1.23 16.53 -8.13
CA GLU A 105 -2.18 17.15 -7.20
C GLU A 105 -2.30 16.41 -5.86
N VAL A 106 -1.70 15.23 -5.74
CA VAL A 106 -1.79 14.39 -4.55
C VAL A 106 -1.20 15.10 -3.33
N ASP A 107 -2.04 15.37 -2.33
CA ASP A 107 -1.61 15.93 -1.06
C ASP A 107 -1.21 14.82 -0.09
N HIS A 108 -2.03 13.78 0.02
CA HIS A 108 -1.81 12.62 0.89
C HIS A 108 -2.41 11.36 0.28
N CYS A 109 -2.04 10.20 0.84
CA CYS A 109 -2.60 8.93 0.46
C CYS A 109 -2.97 8.10 1.70
N LYS A 110 -3.88 7.14 1.53
CA LYS A 110 -4.29 6.19 2.57
C LYS A 110 -4.11 4.78 2.07
N ILE A 111 -3.57 3.91 2.91
CA ILE A 111 -3.52 2.48 2.67
C ILE A 111 -4.70 1.81 3.36
N ILE A 112 -5.41 0.98 2.60
CA ILE A 112 -6.55 0.20 3.06
C ILE A 112 -6.23 -1.28 2.87
N LEU A 113 -6.36 -2.05 3.96
CA LEU A 113 -6.24 -3.51 3.92
C LEU A 113 -7.61 -4.12 3.65
N LYS A 114 -7.67 -5.05 2.69
CA LYS A 114 -8.89 -5.79 2.36
C LYS A 114 -8.62 -7.29 2.49
N GLY A 115 -9.22 -7.88 3.52
CA GLY A 115 -9.14 -9.31 3.77
C GLY A 115 -9.82 -10.12 2.67
N TYR A 116 -9.23 -11.27 2.38
CA TYR A 116 -9.90 -12.38 1.71
C TYR A 116 -10.61 -13.20 2.78
N HIS A 117 -11.86 -12.86 3.07
CA HIS A 117 -12.76 -13.83 3.69
C HIS A 117 -13.06 -14.88 2.61
N ASN A 118 -12.50 -16.07 2.74
CA ASN A 118 -13.11 -17.21 2.08
C ASN A 118 -14.46 -17.39 2.76
N ASP A 119 -15.51 -16.81 2.21
CA ASP A 119 -16.88 -17.25 2.48
C ASP A 119 -16.99 -18.67 1.90
N LYS A 120 -16.54 -19.64 2.68
CA LYS A 120 -16.78 -21.06 2.48
C LYS A 120 -17.23 -21.63 3.82
N ASN A 121 -18.52 -21.39 4.10
CA ASN A 121 -19.34 -22.43 4.70
C ASN A 121 -19.64 -23.46 3.61
#